data_AF-A0AAN7SRG2-F1
#
_entry.id   AF-A0AAN7SRG2-F1
#
_cell.length_a   1.000
_cell.length_b   1.000
_cell.length_c   1.000
_cell.angle_alpha   90.00
_cell.angle_beta   90.00
_cell.angle_gamma   90.00
#
_symmetry.space_group_name_H-M   'P 1'
#
loop_
_entity.id
_entity.type
_entity.pdbx_description
1 polymer ?
#
loop_
_entity_poly.entity_id
_entity_poly.type
_entity_poly.pdbx_seq_one_letter_code
_entity_poly.pdbx_strand_id
1 'polypeptide(L)'
;MDSSSKKVGVRGKIIHSQGREIIANVLKFFKQEAENGVTIPLTNFKQRLLAATKISEISYRRISKESDSIERGETSSFSSPRKERPKRCTKKDVLPAEKQIIRNIIHNFYLTERRRPTLRGTKSGDYHDEMNASNFFKWVENQLIPNLPPRSVLVVDKASYHNVKYDKNPTSATLKQEMVDWLTEKNIPHNESSTKTELYEIIKIHKEKAL
;
A
#
# COMPACT_ATOMS: atom_id res chain seq x y z
N MET A 1 9.36 48.51 -23.26
CA MET A 1 9.92 48.10 -21.97
C MET A 1 9.47 46.67 -21.73
N ASP A 2 10.24 45.71 -22.24
CA ASP A 2 9.87 44.30 -22.27
C ASP A 2 10.13 43.68 -20.89
N SER A 3 9.07 43.50 -20.11
CA SER A 3 9.10 42.94 -18.76
C SER A 3 9.21 41.42 -18.85
N SER A 4 10.41 40.92 -19.15
CA SER A 4 10.75 39.51 -18.98
C SER A 4 10.49 39.07 -17.53
N SER A 5 9.33 38.46 -17.30
CA SER A 5 8.95 37.91 -16.00
C SER A 5 9.94 36.81 -15.62
N LYS A 6 10.80 37.09 -14.63
CA LYS A 6 11.69 36.07 -14.06
C LYS A 6 10.82 34.93 -13.55
N LYS A 7 11.04 33.72 -14.07
CA LYS A 7 10.36 32.51 -13.60
C LYS A 7 10.81 32.23 -12.17
N VAL A 8 9.93 32.46 -11.20
CA VAL A 8 10.19 32.18 -9.78
C VAL A 8 9.90 30.70 -9.52
N GLY A 9 10.86 29.99 -8.93
CA GLY A 9 10.69 28.62 -8.41
C GLY A 9 11.40 27.51 -9.20
N VAL A 10 11.42 26.32 -8.60
CA VAL A 10 12.03 25.11 -9.17
C VAL A 10 11.03 24.39 -10.08
N ARG A 11 11.39 24.20 -11.35
CA ARG A 11 10.56 23.44 -12.32
C ARG A 11 10.69 21.93 -12.09
N GLY A 12 9.62 21.18 -12.40
CA GLY A 12 9.63 19.71 -12.40
C GLY A 12 9.50 19.04 -11.03
N LYS A 13 9.31 19.79 -9.94
CA LYS A 13 9.08 19.20 -8.62
C LYS A 13 7.67 18.61 -8.52
N ILE A 14 7.56 17.33 -8.20
CA ILE A 14 6.27 16.66 -7.97
C ILE A 14 5.69 17.15 -6.64
N ILE A 15 4.49 17.73 -6.69
CA ILE A 15 3.72 18.11 -5.51
C ILE A 15 2.62 17.05 -5.31
N HIS A 16 2.68 16.34 -4.18
CA HIS A 16 1.68 15.35 -3.80
C HIS A 16 0.36 16.00 -3.37
N SER A 17 -0.70 15.19 -3.24
CA SER A 17 -2.07 15.64 -2.94
C SER A 17 -2.16 16.60 -1.75
N GLN A 18 -1.55 16.25 -0.61
CA GLN A 18 -1.54 17.11 0.59
C GLN A 18 -0.91 18.48 0.33
N GLY A 19 0.18 18.54 -0.43
CA GLY A 19 0.83 19.81 -0.80
C GLY A 19 -0.07 20.66 -1.70
N ARG A 20 -0.78 20.04 -2.64
CA ARG A 20 -1.74 20.74 -3.52
C ARG A 20 -2.93 21.30 -2.74
N GLU A 21 -3.42 20.57 -1.74
CA GLU A 21 -4.49 21.01 -0.86
C GLU A 21 -4.09 22.26 -0.06
N ILE A 22 -2.90 22.24 0.56
CA ILE A 22 -2.38 23.40 1.30
C ILE A 22 -2.27 24.62 0.37
N ILE A 23 -1.72 24.44 -0.84
CA ILE A 23 -1.60 25.53 -1.83
C ILE A 23 -2.97 26.08 -2.22
N ALA A 24 -3.96 25.21 -2.45
CA ALA A 24 -5.32 25.63 -2.81
C ALA A 24 -6.00 26.42 -1.68
N ASN A 25 -5.82 25.99 -0.42
CA ASN A 25 -6.34 26.70 0.75
C ASN A 25 -5.72 28.10 0.89
N VAL A 26 -4.39 28.19 0.76
CA VAL A 26 -3.67 29.47 0.83
C VAL A 26 -4.09 30.41 -0.29
N LEU A 27 -4.24 29.91 -1.51
CA LEU A 27 -4.70 30.69 -2.65
C LEU A 27 -6.13 31.22 -2.44
N LYS A 28 -7.02 30.40 -1.87
CA LYS A 28 -8.38 30.82 -1.52
C LYS A 28 -8.36 31.93 -0.47
N PHE A 29 -7.53 31.80 0.56
CA PHE A 29 -7.37 32.80 1.61
C PHE A 29 -6.90 34.15 1.05
N PHE A 30 -5.86 34.16 0.21
CA PHE A 30 -5.36 35.41 -0.38
C PHE A 30 -6.33 36.05 -1.37
N LYS A 31 -7.13 35.27 -2.10
CA LYS A 31 -8.23 35.84 -2.93
C LYS A 31 -9.27 36.55 -2.06
N GLN A 32 -9.64 35.95 -0.94
CA GLN A 32 -10.58 36.54 0.01
C GLN A 32 -10.04 37.83 0.64
N GLU A 33 -8.74 37.88 0.96
CA GLU A 33 -8.09 39.10 1.47
C GLU A 33 -7.95 40.19 0.40
N ALA A 34 -7.81 39.82 -0.88
CA ALA A 34 -7.78 40.80 -1.97
C ALA A 34 -9.14 41.49 -2.17
N GLU A 35 -10.25 40.76 -1.95
CA GLU A 35 -11.61 41.27 -2.07
C GLU A 35 -12.08 42.03 -0.81
N ASN A 36 -11.85 41.47 0.37
CA ASN A 36 -12.39 41.99 1.64
C ASN A 36 -11.39 42.86 2.41
N GLY A 37 -10.19 43.03 1.88
CA GLY A 37 -9.06 43.63 2.60
C GLY A 37 -8.45 42.68 3.63
N VAL A 38 -7.33 43.13 4.22
CA VAL A 38 -6.56 42.34 5.18
C VAL A 38 -7.33 42.23 6.50
N THR A 39 -8.02 41.11 6.72
CA THR A 39 -8.79 40.86 7.95
C THR A 39 -7.87 40.64 9.17
N ILE A 40 -6.74 39.95 8.98
CA ILE A 40 -5.77 39.65 10.04
C ILE A 40 -4.52 40.51 9.83
N PRO A 41 -4.15 41.39 10.79
CA PRO A 41 -2.96 42.23 10.67
C PRO A 41 -1.69 41.43 10.39
N LEU A 42 -0.78 42.01 9.59
CA LEU A 42 0.53 41.42 9.23
C LEU A 42 1.40 41.11 10.46
N THR A 43 1.21 41.83 11.56
CA THR A 43 1.88 41.59 12.85
C THR A 43 1.55 40.20 13.40
N ASN A 44 0.31 39.73 13.21
CA ASN A 44 -0.18 38.44 13.69
C ASN A 44 0.04 37.33 12.66
N PHE A 45 1.26 37.22 12.13
CA PHE A 45 1.63 36.29 11.05
C PHE A 45 1.27 34.83 11.37
N LYS A 46 1.40 34.40 12.63
CA LYS A 46 1.06 33.04 13.07
C LYS A 46 -0.41 32.72 12.87
N GLN A 47 -1.32 33.61 13.29
CA GLN A 47 -2.75 33.42 13.12
C GLN A 47 -3.12 33.40 11.63
N ARG A 48 -2.50 34.28 10.83
CA ARG A 48 -2.71 34.34 9.39
C ARG A 48 -2.28 33.05 8.68
N LEU A 49 -1.13 32.49 9.06
CA LEU A 49 -0.64 31.22 8.53
C LEU A 49 -1.58 30.06 8.88
N LEU A 50 -2.07 29.99 10.12
CA LEU A 50 -3.01 28.94 10.54
C LEU A 50 -4.35 29.06 9.79
N ALA A 51 -4.86 30.28 9.61
CA ALA A 51 -6.08 30.54 8.84
C ALA A 51 -5.93 30.15 7.36
N ALA A 52 -4.79 30.48 6.74
CA ALA A 52 -4.53 30.20 5.33
C ALA A 52 -4.28 28.71 5.04
N THR A 53 -3.51 28.04 5.90
CA THR A 53 -3.10 26.64 5.67
C THR A 53 -4.09 25.62 6.23
N LYS A 54 -4.97 26.02 7.16
CA LYS A 54 -5.89 25.15 7.91
C LYS A 54 -5.19 24.03 8.69
N ILE A 55 -3.97 24.29 9.15
CA ILE A 55 -3.18 23.37 9.96
C ILE A 55 -3.40 23.67 11.44
N SER A 56 -3.28 22.66 12.32
CA SER A 56 -3.36 22.87 13.77
C SER A 56 -2.13 23.60 14.32
N GLU A 57 -2.32 24.36 15.40
CA GLU A 57 -1.21 25.08 16.05
C GLU A 57 -0.09 24.13 16.52
N ILE A 58 -0.45 22.93 16.97
CA ILE A 58 0.52 21.92 17.40
C ILE A 58 1.41 21.49 16.22
N SER A 59 0.83 21.25 15.06
CA SER A 59 1.57 20.89 13.85
C SER A 59 2.47 22.03 13.39
N TYR A 60 1.98 23.27 13.41
CA TYR A 60 2.81 24.44 13.14
C TYR A 60 4.02 24.53 14.09
N ARG A 61 3.82 24.38 15.40
CA ARG A 61 4.91 24.43 16.39
C ARG A 61 5.96 23.36 16.12
N ARG A 62 5.56 22.15 15.73
CA ARG A 62 6.50 21.07 15.38
C ARG A 62 7.30 21.40 14.13
N ILE A 63 6.64 21.85 13.07
CA ILE A 63 7.28 22.23 11.81
C ILE A 63 8.21 23.42 11.99
N SER A 64 7.83 24.41 12.80
CA SER A 64 8.66 25.58 13.10
C SER A 64 9.95 25.19 13.84
N LYS A 65 9.87 24.30 14.83
CA LYS A 65 11.08 23.81 15.49
C LYS A 65 11.99 23.03 14.54
N GLU A 66 11.39 22.25 13.65
CA GLU A 66 12.13 21.50 12.64
C GLU A 66 12.79 22.42 11.61
N SER A 67 12.10 23.49 11.16
CA SER A 67 12.71 24.49 10.28
C SER A 67 13.89 25.18 10.93
N ASP A 68 13.77 25.57 12.21
CA ASP A 68 14.88 26.21 12.93
C ASP A 68 16.08 25.26 13.05
N SER A 69 15.83 23.95 13.18
CA SER A 69 16.87 22.93 13.28
C SER A 69 17.55 22.68 11.93
N ILE A 70 16.81 22.77 10.83
CA ILE A 70 17.35 22.74 9.47
C ILE A 70 18.20 23.99 9.20
N GLU A 71 17.74 25.17 9.62
CA GLU A 71 18.50 26.43 9.47
C GLU A 71 19.81 26.42 10.27
N ARG A 72 19.82 25.83 11.47
CA ARG A 72 21.05 25.60 12.26
C ARG A 72 21.98 24.53 11.67
N GLY A 73 21.55 23.79 10.65
CA GLY A 73 22.33 22.73 10.02
C GLY A 73 22.37 21.40 10.79
N GLU A 74 21.55 21.22 11.81
CA GLU A 74 21.44 19.96 12.58
C GLU A 74 20.78 18.85 11.75
N THR A 75 19.88 19.23 10.84
CA THR A 75 19.11 18.32 9.97
C THR A 75 19.07 18.83 8.54
N SER A 76 19.16 17.94 7.54
CA SER A 76 19.22 18.32 6.12
C SER A 76 17.85 18.45 5.43
N SER A 77 16.78 17.91 6.02
CA SER A 77 15.45 17.93 5.41
C SER A 77 14.33 17.68 6.44
N PHE A 78 13.11 18.08 6.10
CA PHE A 78 11.92 17.75 6.89
C PHE A 78 11.66 16.23 6.90
N SER A 79 11.47 15.68 8.09
CA SER A 79 11.16 14.29 8.36
C SER A 79 9.66 14.09 8.48
N SER A 80 9.14 13.06 7.80
CA SER A 80 7.74 12.67 7.97
C SER A 80 7.56 11.95 9.30
N PRO A 81 6.57 12.34 10.14
CA PRO A 81 6.28 11.63 11.37
C PRO A 81 6.09 10.13 11.11
N ARG A 82 6.71 9.28 11.95
CA ARG A 82 6.48 7.82 12.02
C ARG A 82 7.25 6.92 11.04
N LYS A 83 8.26 7.41 10.32
CA LYS A 83 9.02 6.56 9.36
C LYS A 83 9.87 5.47 10.04
N GLU A 84 10.30 5.71 11.28
CA GLU A 84 11.02 4.71 12.08
C GLU A 84 10.15 4.23 13.25
N ARG A 85 9.52 3.07 13.09
CA ARG A 85 8.99 2.32 14.23
C ARG A 85 10.09 1.36 14.70
N PRO A 86 10.68 1.52 15.88
CA PRO A 86 11.55 0.48 16.43
C PRO A 86 10.71 -0.79 16.60
N LYS A 87 10.99 -1.82 15.79
CA LYS A 87 10.41 -3.14 16.01
C LYS A 87 11.04 -3.69 17.29
N ARG A 88 10.24 -4.03 18.30
CA ARG A 88 10.74 -4.77 19.46
C ARG A 88 11.22 -6.13 18.96
N CYS A 89 12.52 -6.34 18.92
CA CYS A 89 13.10 -7.67 18.78
C CYS A 89 13.49 -8.13 20.18
N THR A 90 12.79 -9.13 20.70
CA THR A 90 13.19 -9.87 21.90
C THR A 90 14.39 -10.73 21.54
N LYS A 91 15.58 -10.14 21.47
CA LYS A 91 16.82 -10.92 21.44
C LYS A 91 16.93 -11.58 22.82
N LYS A 92 16.73 -12.89 22.89
CA LYS A 92 17.20 -13.67 24.04
C LYS A 92 18.70 -13.83 23.85
N ASP A 93 19.49 -13.30 24.77
CA ASP A 93 20.93 -13.53 24.75
C ASP A 93 21.20 -15.02 25.04
N VAL A 94 21.55 -15.76 23.98
CA VAL A 94 21.94 -17.17 24.09
C VAL A 94 23.29 -17.23 24.80
N LEU A 95 23.39 -18.05 25.85
CA LEU A 95 24.61 -18.17 26.64
C LEU A 95 25.77 -18.71 25.78
N PRO A 96 27.04 -18.38 26.10
CA PRO A 96 28.19 -18.86 25.32
C PRO A 96 28.26 -20.39 25.17
N ALA A 97 27.88 -21.14 26.20
CA ALA A 97 27.82 -22.60 26.17
C ALA A 97 26.75 -23.13 25.19
N GLU A 98 25.56 -22.54 25.22
CA GLU A 98 24.47 -22.88 24.29
C GLU A 98 24.85 -22.60 22.83
N LYS A 99 25.59 -21.50 22.57
CA LYS A 99 26.14 -21.20 21.24
C LYS A 99 27.12 -22.28 20.77
N GLN A 100 27.95 -22.82 21.66
CA GLN A 100 28.91 -23.88 21.30
C GLN A 100 28.20 -25.20 20.98
N ILE A 101 27.16 -25.54 21.74
CA ILE A 101 26.33 -26.72 21.47
C ILE A 101 25.66 -26.60 20.09
N ILE A 102 25.06 -25.45 19.79
CA ILE A 102 24.44 -25.18 18.48
C ILE A 102 25.49 -25.29 17.36
N ARG A 103 26.70 -24.75 17.56
CA ARG A 103 27.80 -24.82 16.59
C ARG A 103 28.20 -26.27 16.30
N ASN A 104 28.33 -27.09 17.34
CA ASN A 104 28.70 -28.50 17.21
C ASN A 104 27.61 -29.30 16.47
N ILE A 105 26.33 -29.09 16.80
CA ILE A 105 25.19 -29.73 16.12
C ILE A 105 25.19 -29.38 14.63
N ILE A 106 25.32 -28.09 14.30
CA ILE A 106 25.37 -27.63 12.92
C ILE A 106 26.55 -28.27 12.19
N HIS A 107 27.74 -28.27 12.80
CA HIS A 107 28.95 -28.84 12.20
C HIS A 107 28.81 -30.33 11.91
N ASN A 108 28.26 -31.10 12.84
CA ASN A 108 28.00 -32.53 12.64
C ASN A 108 27.00 -32.79 11.52
N PHE A 109 25.95 -31.96 11.41
CA PHE A 109 24.98 -32.03 10.32
C PHE A 109 25.66 -31.79 8.94
N TYR A 110 26.59 -30.84 8.84
CA TYR A 110 27.37 -30.65 7.62
C TYR A 110 28.24 -31.85 7.25
N LEU A 111 28.92 -32.45 8.24
CA LEU A 111 29.83 -33.58 8.01
C LEU A 111 29.06 -34.83 7.57
N THR A 112 27.91 -35.07 8.21
CA THR A 112 27.12 -36.29 8.03
C THR A 112 26.19 -36.19 6.82
N GLU A 113 25.47 -35.09 6.68
CA GLU A 113 24.38 -34.95 5.70
C GLU A 113 24.76 -34.08 4.49
N ARG A 114 25.93 -33.43 4.51
CA ARG A 114 26.42 -32.50 3.47
C ARG A 114 25.41 -31.43 3.03
N ARG A 115 24.47 -31.08 3.92
CA ARG A 115 23.44 -30.06 3.70
C ARG A 115 23.54 -29.01 4.79
N ARG A 116 23.07 -27.78 4.52
CA ARG A 116 22.97 -26.74 5.54
C ARG A 116 21.71 -27.01 6.37
N PRO A 117 21.76 -27.00 7.71
CA PRO A 117 20.55 -27.05 8.52
C PRO A 117 19.88 -25.67 8.46
N THR A 118 19.16 -25.43 7.36
CA THR A 118 18.33 -24.24 7.20
C THR A 118 16.93 -24.55 7.69
N LEU A 119 16.36 -23.65 8.48
CA LEU A 119 14.91 -23.64 8.78
C LEU A 119 14.04 -23.33 7.52
N ARG A 120 14.63 -23.36 6.32
CA ARG A 120 13.97 -22.88 5.10
C ARG A 120 13.17 -24.00 4.44
N GLY A 121 11.87 -23.91 4.66
CA GLY A 121 10.89 -23.94 3.59
C GLY A 121 10.49 -22.55 3.06
N THR A 122 10.95 -21.43 3.62
CA THR A 122 10.40 -20.11 3.25
C THR A 122 11.41 -19.16 2.60
N LYS A 123 11.01 -18.63 1.45
CA LYS A 123 11.47 -17.33 0.92
C LYS A 123 10.85 -16.23 1.82
N SER A 124 11.15 -14.95 1.55
CA SER A 124 10.76 -13.77 2.36
C SER A 124 9.55 -14.00 3.28
N GLY A 125 9.77 -13.95 4.60
CA GLY A 125 8.80 -14.29 5.63
C GLY A 125 7.63 -13.32 5.74
N ASP A 126 6.78 -13.30 4.72
CA ASP A 126 5.37 -12.98 4.86
C ASP A 126 4.59 -14.29 4.63
N TYR A 127 3.84 -14.73 5.63
CA TYR A 127 2.89 -15.84 5.50
C TYR A 127 1.89 -15.59 4.35
N HIS A 128 1.67 -14.33 3.99
CA HIS A 128 0.82 -13.93 2.88
C HIS A 128 1.41 -14.17 1.49
N ASP A 129 2.73 -14.40 1.34
CA ASP A 129 3.34 -14.70 0.04
C ASP A 129 3.07 -16.15 -0.41
N GLU A 130 2.91 -17.08 0.55
CA GLU A 130 2.70 -18.51 0.28
C GLU A 130 1.22 -18.92 0.38
N MET A 131 0.36 -18.14 1.06
CA MET A 131 -1.06 -18.43 1.21
C MET A 131 -1.89 -17.81 0.07
N ASN A 132 -2.03 -18.55 -1.03
CA ASN A 132 -2.94 -18.21 -2.13
C ASN A 132 -4.22 -19.07 -2.09
N ALA A 133 -5.20 -18.69 -2.91
CA ALA A 133 -6.47 -19.40 -2.99
C ALA A 133 -6.32 -20.88 -3.34
N SER A 134 -5.40 -21.25 -4.23
CA SER A 134 -5.18 -22.64 -4.63
C SER A 134 -4.72 -23.49 -3.45
N ASN A 135 -3.79 -22.96 -2.64
CA ASN A 135 -3.31 -23.63 -1.44
C ASN A 135 -4.41 -23.76 -0.38
N PHE A 136 -5.24 -22.73 -0.21
CA PHE A 136 -6.39 -22.79 0.68
C PHE A 136 -7.37 -23.90 0.27
N PHE A 137 -7.80 -23.95 -1.00
CA PHE A 137 -8.72 -24.98 -1.48
C PHE A 137 -8.12 -26.39 -1.38
N LYS A 138 -6.84 -26.57 -1.73
CA LYS A 138 -6.15 -27.86 -1.56
C LYS A 138 -6.15 -28.32 -0.11
N TRP A 139 -5.92 -27.42 0.84
CA TRP A 139 -5.97 -27.77 2.26
C TRP A 139 -7.40 -28.08 2.73
N VAL A 140 -8.40 -27.30 2.29
CA VAL A 140 -9.80 -27.56 2.63
C VAL A 140 -10.24 -28.94 2.14
N GLU A 141 -9.98 -29.26 0.87
CA GLU A 141 -10.41 -30.50 0.23
C GLU A 141 -9.66 -31.73 0.75
N ASN A 142 -8.34 -31.66 0.88
CA ASN A 142 -7.52 -32.83 1.16
C ASN A 142 -7.24 -33.06 2.66
N GLN A 143 -7.36 -32.02 3.48
CA GLN A 143 -6.98 -32.10 4.90
C GLN A 143 -8.12 -31.73 5.83
N LEU A 144 -8.88 -30.67 5.55
CA LEU A 144 -9.92 -30.21 6.46
C LEU A 144 -11.19 -31.08 6.38
N ILE A 145 -11.81 -31.16 5.20
CA ILE A 145 -13.08 -31.88 4.98
C ILE A 145 -12.98 -33.37 5.36
N PRO A 146 -11.93 -34.12 4.96
CA PRO A 146 -11.86 -35.55 5.28
C PRO A 146 -11.72 -35.84 6.78
N ASN A 147 -11.22 -34.87 7.54
CA ASN A 147 -10.99 -35.01 8.99
C ASN A 147 -12.08 -34.33 9.83
N LEU A 148 -13.11 -33.76 9.20
CA LEU A 148 -14.23 -33.13 9.90
C LEU A 148 -15.29 -34.19 10.27
N PRO A 149 -15.69 -34.27 11.54
CA PRO A 149 -16.82 -35.10 11.94
C PRO A 149 -18.10 -34.71 11.19
N PRO A 150 -19.04 -35.65 10.97
CA PRO A 150 -20.34 -35.34 10.41
C PRO A 150 -21.06 -34.24 11.21
N ARG A 151 -21.80 -33.37 10.51
CA ARG A 151 -22.58 -32.25 11.10
C ARG A 151 -21.74 -31.16 11.79
N SER A 152 -20.50 -30.95 11.34
CA SER A 152 -19.66 -29.85 11.78
C SER A 152 -20.01 -28.54 11.09
N VAL A 153 -19.84 -27.41 11.78
CA VAL A 153 -19.97 -26.06 11.21
C VAL A 153 -18.59 -25.44 11.09
N LEU A 154 -18.22 -25.05 9.87
CA LEU A 154 -16.97 -24.35 9.59
C LEU A 154 -17.23 -22.83 9.54
N VAL A 155 -16.58 -22.08 10.44
CA VAL A 155 -16.60 -20.62 10.43
C VAL A 155 -15.20 -20.14 10.01
N VAL A 156 -15.11 -19.48 8.86
CA VAL A 156 -13.87 -18.94 8.30
C VAL A 156 -13.89 -17.42 8.42
N ASP A 157 -12.75 -16.80 8.70
CA ASP A 157 -12.62 -15.34 8.75
C ASP A 157 -12.69 -14.71 7.35
N LYS A 158 -12.81 -13.38 7.30
CA LYS A 158 -12.94 -12.64 6.03
C LYS A 158 -11.56 -12.31 5.45
N ALA A 159 -10.87 -13.31 4.90
CA ALA A 159 -9.63 -13.09 4.16
C ALA A 159 -9.87 -13.04 2.63
N SER A 160 -9.00 -12.32 1.91
CA SER A 160 -9.11 -12.13 0.46
C SER A 160 -8.97 -13.42 -0.34
N TYR A 161 -8.20 -14.39 0.17
CA TYR A 161 -7.95 -15.69 -0.46
C TYR A 161 -9.06 -16.73 -0.21
N HIS A 162 -9.94 -16.52 0.78
CA HIS A 162 -11.14 -17.36 1.00
C HIS A 162 -12.29 -16.98 0.06
N ASN A 163 -12.31 -15.74 -0.41
CA ASN A 163 -13.39 -15.17 -1.21
C ASN A 163 -13.06 -15.18 -2.71
N VAL A 164 -12.58 -16.31 -3.23
CA VAL A 164 -12.47 -16.48 -4.68
C VAL A 164 -13.86 -16.72 -5.22
N LYS A 165 -14.43 -15.70 -5.87
CA LYS A 165 -15.62 -15.87 -6.69
C LYS A 165 -15.32 -16.93 -7.75
N TYR A 166 -16.13 -17.97 -7.80
CA TYR A 166 -16.03 -19.02 -8.83
C TYR A 166 -16.41 -18.44 -10.21
N ASP A 167 -17.41 -17.56 -10.25
CA ASP A 167 -17.78 -16.79 -11.44
C ASP A 167 -17.23 -15.36 -11.34
N LYS A 168 -15.93 -15.20 -11.62
CA LYS A 168 -15.34 -13.86 -11.76
C LYS A 168 -15.68 -13.32 -13.13
N ASN A 169 -16.61 -12.37 -13.18
CA ASN A 169 -16.81 -11.59 -14.40
C ASN A 169 -15.48 -10.92 -14.80
N PRO A 170 -15.09 -11.00 -16.08
CA PRO A 170 -13.96 -10.25 -16.59
C PRO A 170 -14.07 -8.76 -16.22
N THR A 171 -12.91 -8.16 -15.96
CA THR A 171 -12.74 -6.72 -15.73
C THR A 171 -11.92 -6.14 -16.87
N SER A 172 -11.82 -4.81 -16.97
CA SER A 172 -10.93 -4.17 -17.95
C SER A 172 -9.46 -4.59 -17.80
N ALA A 173 -9.06 -5.15 -16.65
CA ALA A 173 -7.73 -5.68 -16.39
C ALA A 173 -7.54 -7.15 -16.85
N THR A 174 -8.62 -7.92 -17.05
CA THR A 174 -8.61 -9.35 -17.42
C THR A 174 -7.92 -9.58 -18.78
N LEU A 175 -7.26 -10.73 -18.98
CA LEU A 175 -6.58 -11.02 -20.24
C LEU A 175 -7.58 -11.18 -21.39
N LYS A 176 -7.15 -10.87 -22.62
CA LYS A 176 -8.01 -11.02 -23.82
C LYS A 176 -8.53 -12.46 -23.95
N GLN A 177 -7.66 -13.44 -23.71
CA GLN A 177 -8.02 -14.86 -23.80
C GLN A 177 -9.09 -15.23 -22.77
N GLU A 178 -8.92 -14.83 -21.51
CA GLU A 178 -9.91 -15.06 -20.45
C GLU A 178 -11.27 -14.39 -20.73
N MET A 179 -11.29 -13.28 -21.48
CA MET A 179 -12.53 -12.63 -21.94
C MET A 179 -13.24 -13.44 -23.04
N VAL A 180 -12.48 -14.00 -23.98
CA VAL A 180 -12.98 -14.91 -25.03
C VAL A 180 -13.53 -16.19 -24.41
N ASP A 181 -12.79 -16.79 -23.48
CA ASP A 181 -13.19 -18.02 -22.79
C ASP A 181 -14.49 -17.79 -22.01
N TRP A 182 -14.63 -16.66 -21.30
CA TRP A 182 -15.85 -16.32 -20.56
C TRP A 182 -17.06 -16.09 -21.49
N LEU A 183 -16.87 -15.41 -22.62
CA LEU A 183 -17.94 -15.20 -23.62
C LEU A 183 -18.37 -16.53 -24.25
N THR A 184 -17.42 -17.42 -24.52
CA THR A 184 -17.67 -18.77 -25.03
C THR A 184 -18.44 -19.62 -24.02
N GLU A 185 -18.02 -19.63 -22.74
CA GLU A 185 -18.68 -20.36 -21.65
C GLU A 185 -20.13 -19.91 -21.43
N LYS A 186 -20.40 -18.60 -21.57
CA LYS A 186 -21.75 -18.03 -21.46
C LYS A 186 -22.56 -18.11 -22.76
N ASN A 187 -22.03 -18.75 -23.83
CA ASN A 187 -22.64 -18.83 -25.16
C ASN A 187 -23.00 -17.45 -25.76
N ILE A 188 -22.15 -16.44 -25.54
CA ILE A 188 -22.34 -15.09 -26.06
C ILE A 188 -21.57 -14.96 -27.39
N PRO A 189 -22.25 -14.58 -28.50
CA PRO A 189 -21.58 -14.35 -29.79
C PRO A 189 -20.51 -13.27 -29.67
N HIS A 190 -19.30 -13.59 -30.14
CA HIS A 190 -18.18 -12.67 -30.13
C HIS A 190 -17.22 -13.01 -31.28
N ASN A 191 -16.31 -12.09 -31.58
CA ASN A 191 -15.27 -12.29 -32.58
C ASN A 191 -13.92 -12.44 -31.87
N GLU A 192 -13.23 -13.56 -32.07
CA GLU A 192 -11.91 -13.84 -31.46
C GLU A 192 -10.83 -12.82 -31.88
N SER A 193 -11.00 -12.21 -33.07
CA SER A 193 -10.10 -11.17 -33.58
C SER A 193 -10.36 -9.79 -32.96
N SER A 194 -11.48 -9.59 -32.26
CA SER A 194 -11.83 -8.29 -31.66
C SER A 194 -10.79 -7.79 -30.65
N THR A 195 -10.73 -6.48 -30.50
CA THR A 195 -9.84 -5.87 -29.52
C THR A 195 -10.33 -6.16 -28.10
N LYS A 196 -9.41 -6.10 -27.11
CA LYS A 196 -9.75 -6.29 -25.70
C LYS A 196 -10.86 -5.33 -25.24
N THR A 197 -10.88 -4.11 -25.80
CA THR A 197 -11.89 -3.09 -25.50
C THR A 197 -13.27 -3.49 -26.01
N GLU A 198 -13.37 -3.92 -27.27
CA GLU A 198 -14.64 -4.40 -27.87
C GLU A 198 -15.21 -5.61 -27.12
N LEU A 199 -14.36 -6.59 -26.79
CA LEU A 199 -14.77 -7.75 -26.00
C LEU A 199 -15.30 -7.34 -24.62
N TYR A 200 -14.67 -6.35 -23.98
CA TYR A 200 -15.14 -5.84 -22.70
C TYR A 200 -16.47 -5.09 -22.78
N GLU A 201 -16.75 -4.38 -23.88
CA GLU A 201 -18.04 -3.72 -24.10
C GLU A 201 -19.18 -4.73 -24.19
N ILE A 202 -18.98 -5.84 -24.91
CA ILE A 202 -19.93 -6.95 -24.97
C ILE A 202 -20.14 -7.55 -23.58
N ILE A 203 -19.05 -7.81 -22.85
CA ILE A 203 -19.12 -8.36 -21.47
C ILE A 203 -19.88 -7.41 -20.54
N LYS A 204 -19.69 -6.09 -20.66
CA LYS A 204 -20.37 -5.09 -19.82
C LYS A 204 -21.88 -5.11 -20.02
N ILE A 205 -22.35 -5.24 -21.25
CA ILE A 205 -23.78 -5.34 -21.59
C ILE A 205 -24.42 -6.58 -20.95
N HIS A 206 -23.71 -7.70 -20.98
CA HIS A 206 -24.21 -8.98 -20.44
C HIS A 206 -24.01 -9.13 -18.92
N LYS A 207 -23.14 -8.32 -18.31
CA LYS A 207 -22.88 -8.31 -16.85
C LYS A 207 -24.03 -7.74 -16.02
N GLU A 208 -24.81 -6.82 -16.57
CA GLU A 208 -25.89 -6.12 -15.84
C GLU A 208 -27.25 -6.87 -15.86
N LYS A 209 -27.38 -7.95 -16.64
CA LYS A 209 -28.64 -8.69 -16.82
C LYS A 209 -28.75 -9.99 -16.02
N ALA A 210 -27.72 -10.42 -15.29
CA ALA A 210 -27.80 -11.60 -14.43
C ALA A 210 -28.30 -11.18 -13.04
N LEU A 211 -29.59 -11.43 -12.79
CA LEU A 211 -30.26 -11.37 -11.47
C LEU A 211 -29.79 -12.52 -10.57
#